data_AF-A0A524MTY4-F1
#
_entry.id   AF-A0A524MTY4-F1
#
_cell.length_a   1.000
_cell.length_b   1.000
_cell.length_c   1.000
_cell.angle_alpha   90.00
_cell.angle_beta   90.00
_cell.angle_gamma   90.00
#
_symmetry.space_group_name_H-M   'P 1'
#
loop_
_entity.id
_entity.type
_entity.pdbx_description
1 polymer ?
#
loop_
_entity_poly.entity_id
_entity_poly.type
_entity_poly.pdbx_seq_one_letter_code
_entity_poly.pdbx_strand_id
1 'polypeptide(L)'
;MVQCDYCGKEEYMPFRCKYCGGYFCSDHRLPEMHNCTGDYQYNRSTTGRTGFTATGYSYSPPQRARTLGIFGKNEIRDLAIGLGIIILILFSSTWRILMQQGPLFLMGALLIYGLAFILHELAHKFMAQRLGYWAEFKISQQGIMLTLLSLISPFKI
;
A
#
# COMPACT_ATOMS: atom_id res chain seq x y z
N MET A 1 12.88 -6.01 27.72
CA MET A 1 11.86 -6.82 27.01
C MET A 1 10.57 -6.74 27.80
N VAL A 2 9.43 -6.63 27.13
CA VAL A 2 8.13 -6.60 27.79
C VAL A 2 7.43 -7.91 27.46
N GLN A 3 6.88 -8.57 28.47
CA GLN A 3 6.14 -9.81 28.29
C GLN A 3 4.70 -9.51 27.88
N CYS A 4 4.14 -10.35 27.03
CA CYS A 4 2.73 -10.29 26.68
C CYS A 4 1.87 -10.65 27.90
N ASP A 5 0.95 -9.77 28.29
CA ASP A 5 0.06 -9.96 29.44
C ASP A 5 -0.91 -11.15 29.28
N TYR A 6 -1.05 -11.69 28.07
CA TYR A 6 -1.92 -12.83 27.76
C TYR A 6 -1.17 -14.17 27.69
N CYS A 7 -0.04 -14.24 26.96
CA CYS A 7 0.67 -15.50 26.72
C CYS A 7 2.08 -15.58 27.30
N GLY A 8 2.59 -14.51 27.93
CA GLY A 8 3.91 -14.46 28.55
C GLY A 8 5.10 -14.42 27.58
N LYS A 9 4.86 -14.43 26.26
CA LYS A 9 5.95 -14.30 25.27
C LYS A 9 6.68 -12.96 25.45
N GLU A 10 8.01 -13.00 25.44
CA GLU A 10 8.84 -11.79 25.48
C GLU A 10 8.94 -11.17 24.09
N GLU A 11 8.54 -9.91 23.98
CA GLU A 11 8.60 -9.15 22.73
C GLU A 11 9.50 -7.92 22.90
N TYR A 12 10.28 -7.62 21.87
CA TYR A 12 11.09 -6.40 21.84
C TYR A 12 10.23 -5.16 21.56
N MET A 13 9.20 -5.30 20.72
CA MET A 13 8.24 -4.24 20.35
C MET A 13 6.82 -4.62 20.77
N PRO A 14 6.44 -4.37 22.03
CA PRO A 14 5.12 -4.71 22.53
C PRO A 14 4.04 -3.74 22.00
N PHE A 15 2.83 -4.26 21.78
CA PHE A 15 1.67 -3.46 21.43
C PHE A 15 0.89 -3.08 22.69
N ARG A 16 0.69 -1.77 22.91
CA ARG A 16 -0.18 -1.30 24.00
C ARG A 16 -1.63 -1.20 23.54
N CYS A 17 -2.53 -1.93 24.18
CA CYS A 17 -3.96 -1.86 23.89
C CYS A 17 -4.54 -0.52 24.36
N LYS A 18 -5.30 0.16 23.50
CA LYS A 18 -5.95 1.46 23.85
C LYS A 18 -7.12 1.30 24.83
N TYR A 19 -7.71 0.11 24.92
CA TYR A 19 -8.90 -0.15 25.71
C TYR A 19 -8.56 -0.58 27.14
N CYS A 20 -7.74 -1.63 27.30
CA CYS A 20 -7.33 -2.14 28.62
C CYS A 20 -5.97 -1.61 29.11
N GLY A 21 -5.17 -0.99 28.25
CA GLY A 21 -3.86 -0.44 28.61
C GLY A 21 -2.71 -1.45 28.72
N GLY A 22 -2.98 -2.76 28.61
CA GLY A 22 -1.98 -3.83 28.69
C GLY A 22 -1.07 -3.94 27.46
N TYR A 23 0.01 -4.72 27.60
CA TYR A 23 1.02 -4.98 26.59
C TYR A 23 0.91 -6.39 26.00
N PHE A 24 0.87 -6.48 24.67
CA PHE A 24 0.64 -7.74 23.96
C PHE A 24 1.67 -7.97 22.83
N CYS A 25 1.91 -9.24 22.49
CA CYS A 25 2.72 -9.62 21.33
C CYS A 25 1.95 -9.44 20.01
N SER A 26 2.62 -9.67 18.88
CA SER A 26 2.05 -9.58 17.52
C SER A 26 0.79 -10.44 17.34
N ASP A 27 0.75 -11.63 17.95
CA ASP A 27 -0.37 -12.58 17.90
C ASP A 27 -1.60 -12.08 18.70
N HIS A 28 -1.38 -11.37 19.81
CA HIS A 28 -2.42 -10.97 20.76
C HIS A 28 -2.74 -9.46 20.73
N ARG A 29 -2.26 -8.73 19.71
CA ARG A 29 -2.41 -7.27 19.64
C ARG A 29 -3.87 -6.79 19.48
N LEU A 30 -4.76 -7.63 18.94
CA LEU A 30 -6.19 -7.30 18.77
C LEU A 30 -6.97 -7.56 20.08
N PRO A 31 -7.95 -6.71 20.45
CA PRO A 31 -8.79 -6.90 21.64
C PRO A 31 -9.46 -8.29 21.75
N GLU A 32 -9.88 -8.84 20.61
CA GLU A 32 -10.52 -10.16 20.52
C GLU A 32 -9.56 -11.32 20.83
N MET A 33 -8.25 -11.10 20.66
CA MET A 33 -7.22 -12.13 20.80
C MET A 33 -6.62 -12.18 22.22
N HIS A 34 -6.92 -11.22 23.10
CA HIS A 34 -6.38 -11.20 24.47
C HIS A 34 -7.44 -11.04 25.56
N ASN A 35 -8.71 -11.32 25.24
CA ASN A 35 -9.84 -11.19 26.15
C ASN A 35 -9.89 -9.80 26.83
N CYS A 36 -9.90 -8.75 26.00
CA CYS A 36 -9.78 -7.37 26.45
C CYS A 36 -10.86 -6.99 27.46
N THR A 37 -10.44 -6.45 28.61
CA THR A 37 -11.33 -5.96 29.69
C THR A 37 -11.75 -4.50 29.52
N GLY A 38 -11.14 -3.76 28.60
CA GLY A 38 -11.54 -2.39 28.30
C GLY A 38 -12.86 -2.35 27.55
N ASP A 39 -13.55 -1.21 27.55
CA ASP A 39 -14.79 -1.01 26.78
C ASP A 39 -14.49 -1.03 25.28
N TYR A 40 -14.35 -2.24 24.74
CA TYR A 40 -14.16 -2.51 23.33
C TYR A 40 -15.53 -2.47 22.66
N GLN A 41 -15.93 -1.27 22.26
CA GLN A 41 -17.09 -1.11 21.38
C GLN A 41 -16.70 -1.63 19.99
N TYR A 42 -17.07 -2.87 19.73
CA TYR A 42 -17.07 -3.42 18.38
C TYR A 42 -18.12 -2.64 17.57
N ASN A 43 -17.70 -1.52 16.96
CA ASN A 43 -18.49 -0.87 15.93
C ASN A 43 -18.53 -1.80 14.72
N ARG A 44 -19.53 -2.70 14.69
CA ARG A 44 -19.92 -3.48 13.51
C ARG A 44 -20.55 -2.56 12.48
N SER A 45 -19.81 -1.56 12.03
CA SER A 45 -20.24 -0.66 10.96
C SER A 45 -19.69 -1.15 9.65
N THR A 46 -20.11 -2.34 9.22
CA THR A 46 -20.31 -2.61 7.79
C THR A 46 -21.24 -3.80 7.61
N THR A 47 -22.45 -3.49 7.18
CA THR A 47 -23.47 -4.37 6.60
C THR A 47 -24.17 -5.40 7.51
N GLY A 48 -25.38 -5.03 7.95
CA GLY A 48 -26.52 -5.97 7.93
C GLY A 48 -27.26 -6.19 9.25
N ARG A 49 -28.43 -5.53 9.36
CA ARG A 49 -29.63 -6.00 10.06
C ARG A 49 -29.73 -5.78 11.59
N THR A 50 -29.63 -4.53 12.05
CA THR A 50 -30.40 -4.06 13.23
C THR A 50 -30.81 -2.61 13.02
N GLY A 51 -32.01 -2.25 13.50
CA GLY A 51 -32.70 -0.99 13.22
C GLY A 51 -31.84 0.24 13.46
N PHE A 52 -31.67 1.05 12.42
CA PHE A 52 -30.93 2.30 12.43
C PHE A 52 -31.94 3.46 12.46
N THR A 53 -31.97 4.25 13.53
CA THR A 53 -32.61 5.58 13.52
C THR A 53 -31.69 6.51 12.76
N ALA A 54 -32.15 6.99 11.60
CA ALA A 54 -31.37 7.78 10.67
C ALA A 54 -31.02 9.16 11.24
N THR A 55 -29.81 9.33 11.80
CA THR A 55 -29.18 10.66 11.86
C THR A 55 -28.57 10.97 10.50
N GLY A 56 -29.44 11.25 9.52
CA GLY A 56 -29.26 12.10 8.32
C GLY A 56 -28.04 11.99 7.39
N TYR A 57 -26.96 11.29 7.73
CA TYR A 57 -25.72 11.24 6.98
C TYR A 57 -25.36 9.80 6.64
N SER A 58 -26.09 9.24 5.68
CA SER A 58 -25.70 8.02 5.00
C SER A 58 -24.67 8.36 3.92
N TYR A 59 -23.39 8.21 4.22
CA TYR A 59 -22.35 8.17 3.20
C TYR A 59 -22.50 6.86 2.41
N SER A 60 -23.21 6.93 1.29
CA SER A 60 -23.25 5.84 0.31
C SER A 60 -22.05 6.04 -0.61
N PRO A 61 -21.04 5.15 -0.60
CA PRO A 61 -19.97 5.24 -1.57
C PRO A 61 -20.59 5.12 -2.98
N PRO A 62 -20.26 6.02 -3.92
CA PRO A 62 -20.82 5.94 -5.26
C PRO A 62 -20.40 4.60 -5.88
N GLN A 63 -21.38 3.74 -6.16
CA GLN A 63 -21.17 2.53 -6.95
C GLN A 63 -20.87 2.92 -8.39
N ARG A 64 -19.62 3.32 -8.67
CA ARG A 64 -19.19 3.55 -10.04
C ARG A 64 -19.22 2.21 -10.78
N ALA A 65 -19.92 2.23 -11.91
CA ALA A 65 -20.17 1.08 -12.75
C ALA A 65 -18.89 0.29 -13.01
N ARG A 66 -19.02 -1.04 -12.95
CA ARG A 66 -18.00 -2.01 -13.37
C ARG A 66 -17.66 -1.75 -14.84
N THR A 67 -16.66 -0.91 -15.11
CA THR A 67 -16.02 -0.91 -16.42
C THR A 67 -15.30 -2.24 -16.55
N LEU A 68 -15.88 -3.16 -17.33
CA LEU A 68 -15.36 -4.46 -17.73
C LEU A 68 -14.08 -4.36 -18.60
N GLY A 69 -13.42 -3.20 -18.61
CA GLY A 69 -12.19 -2.94 -19.34
C GLY A 69 -10.98 -3.16 -18.44
N ILE A 70 -10.01 -3.95 -18.92
CA ILE A 70 -8.79 -4.28 -18.17
C ILE A 70 -7.98 -3.01 -17.87
N PHE A 71 -7.97 -2.01 -18.77
CA PHE A 71 -7.30 -0.73 -18.54
C PHE A 71 -8.03 0.44 -19.21
N GLY A 72 -8.15 1.56 -18.50
CA GLY A 72 -8.64 2.83 -19.06
C GLY A 72 -7.55 3.63 -19.78
N LYS A 73 -7.91 4.53 -20.69
CA LYS A 73 -6.94 5.43 -21.38
C LYS A 73 -6.13 6.28 -20.40
N ASN A 74 -6.80 6.79 -19.37
CA ASN A 74 -6.16 7.60 -18.32
C ASN A 74 -5.21 6.75 -17.46
N GLU A 75 -5.56 5.49 -17.24
CA GLU A 75 -4.76 4.56 -16.45
C GLU A 75 -3.45 4.20 -17.17
N ILE A 76 -3.52 3.92 -18.47
CA ILE A 76 -2.32 3.67 -19.29
C ILE A 76 -1.41 4.90 -19.31
N ARG A 77 -1.99 6.09 -19.44
CA ARG A 77 -1.23 7.35 -19.38
C ARG A 77 -0.51 7.48 -18.05
N ASP A 78 -1.22 7.30 -16.94
CA ASP A 78 -0.66 7.48 -15.60
C ASP A 78 0.44 6.43 -15.32
N LEU A 79 0.23 5.19 -15.75
CA LEU A 79 1.21 4.10 -15.65
C LEU A 79 2.47 4.39 -16.49
N ALA A 80 2.31 4.91 -17.71
CA ALA A 80 3.43 5.31 -18.56
C ALA A 80 4.24 6.47 -17.94
N ILE A 81 3.58 7.44 -17.31
CA ILE A 81 4.26 8.53 -16.59
C ILE A 81 5.07 7.96 -15.42
N GLY A 82 4.48 7.08 -14.60
CA GLY A 82 5.17 6.43 -13.49
C GLY A 82 6.40 5.63 -13.93
N LEU A 83 6.27 4.81 -14.96
CA LEU A 83 7.37 4.06 -15.56
C LEU A 83 8.48 5.00 -16.07
N GLY A 84 8.11 6.09 -16.75
CA GLY A 84 9.05 7.09 -17.24
C GLY A 84 9.86 7.77 -16.13
N ILE A 85 9.22 8.10 -15.01
CA ILE A 85 9.90 8.69 -13.84
C ILE A 85 10.90 7.70 -13.24
N ILE A 86 10.51 6.43 -13.08
CA ILE A 86 11.40 5.40 -12.54
C ILE A 86 12.62 5.19 -13.45
N ILE A 87 12.40 5.10 -14.76
CA ILE A 87 13.48 5.01 -15.74
C ILE A 87 14.42 6.22 -15.66
N LEU A 88 13.88 7.44 -15.54
CA LEU A 88 14.68 8.66 -15.40
C LEU A 88 15.55 8.64 -14.14
N ILE A 89 15.01 8.18 -13.01
CA ILE A 89 15.75 8.06 -11.75
C ILE A 89 16.88 7.04 -11.91
N LEU A 90 16.59 5.86 -12.47
CA LEU A 90 17.59 4.81 -12.69
C LEU A 90 18.70 5.29 -13.61
N PHE A 91 18.34 5.98 -14.69
CA PHE A 91 19.28 6.59 -15.62
C PHE A 91 20.20 7.58 -14.91
N SER A 92 19.65 8.52 -14.12
CA SER A 92 20.44 9.49 -13.35
C SER A 92 21.34 8.83 -12.28
N SER A 93 20.86 7.76 -11.63
CA SER A 93 21.59 7.09 -10.55
C SER A 93 22.75 6.24 -11.08
N THR A 94 22.52 5.49 -12.15
CA THR A 94 23.43 4.45 -12.65
C THR A 94 24.22 4.86 -13.91
N TRP A 95 24.04 6.08 -14.42
CA TRP A 95 24.66 6.60 -15.65
C TRP A 95 26.15 6.28 -15.81
N ARG A 96 26.94 6.42 -14.74
CA ARG A 96 28.39 6.16 -14.79
C ARG A 96 28.70 4.68 -15.04
N ILE A 97 27.96 3.77 -14.38
CA ILE A 97 28.12 2.32 -14.52
C ILE A 97 27.63 1.90 -15.91
N LEU A 98 26.50 2.45 -16.33
CA LEU A 98 25.89 2.24 -17.63
C LEU A 98 26.86 2.54 -18.79
N MET A 99 27.55 3.68 -18.73
CA MET A 99 28.49 4.12 -19.77
C MET A 99 29.72 3.22 -19.89
N GLN A 100 30.10 2.50 -18.82
CA GLN A 100 31.26 1.60 -18.82
C GLN A 100 30.93 0.20 -19.37
N GLN A 101 29.70 -0.29 -19.18
CA GLN A 101 29.30 -1.67 -19.51
C GLN A 101 28.73 -1.82 -20.94
N GLY A 102 28.55 -0.71 -21.66
CA GLY A 102 28.04 -0.70 -23.03
C GLY A 102 26.51 -0.80 -23.16
N PRO A 103 25.97 -0.73 -24.39
CA PRO A 103 24.54 -0.54 -24.64
C PRO A 103 23.66 -1.75 -24.29
N LEU A 104 24.20 -2.99 -24.33
CA LEU A 104 23.44 -4.18 -23.94
C LEU A 104 23.04 -4.14 -22.46
N PHE A 105 23.92 -3.66 -21.60
CA PHE A 105 23.67 -3.55 -20.17
C PHE A 105 22.52 -2.57 -19.89
N LEU A 106 22.47 -1.45 -20.62
CA LEU A 106 21.34 -0.50 -20.55
C LEU A 106 20.02 -1.16 -20.91
N MET A 107 19.97 -1.88 -22.04
CA MET A 107 18.75 -2.55 -22.47
C MET A 107 18.26 -3.56 -21.44
N GLY A 108 19.18 -4.35 -20.86
CA GLY A 108 18.87 -5.31 -19.81
C GLY A 108 18.33 -4.64 -18.54
N ALA A 109 18.98 -3.58 -18.06
CA ALA A 109 18.55 -2.84 -16.89
C ALA A 109 17.15 -2.24 -17.07
N LEU A 110 16.92 -1.52 -18.19
CA LEU A 110 15.60 -0.93 -18.49
C LEU A 110 14.50 -1.98 -18.54
N LEU A 111 14.77 -3.14 -19.15
CA LEU A 111 13.82 -4.24 -19.23
C LEU A 111 13.49 -4.77 -17.84
N ILE A 112 14.50 -5.10 -17.03
CA ILE A 112 14.30 -5.68 -15.69
C ILE A 112 13.51 -4.73 -14.80
N TYR A 113 13.93 -3.47 -14.69
CA TYR A 113 13.25 -2.51 -13.81
C TYR A 113 11.85 -2.15 -14.31
N GLY A 114 11.68 -1.97 -15.62
CA GLY A 114 10.37 -1.69 -16.22
C GLY A 114 9.39 -2.82 -15.98
N LEU A 115 9.84 -4.06 -16.18
CA LEU A 115 9.02 -5.26 -15.96
C LEU A 115 8.71 -5.48 -14.48
N ALA A 116 9.69 -5.27 -13.58
CA ALA A 116 9.48 -5.36 -12.15
C ALA A 116 8.41 -4.37 -11.66
N PHE A 117 8.47 -3.11 -12.11
CA PHE A 117 7.47 -2.11 -11.79
C PHE A 117 6.08 -2.50 -12.30
N ILE A 118 5.97 -2.86 -13.59
CA ILE A 118 4.68 -3.24 -14.20
C ILE A 118 4.08 -4.42 -13.44
N LEU A 119 4.84 -5.49 -13.19
CA LEU A 119 4.33 -6.66 -12.49
C LEU A 119 3.91 -6.33 -11.05
N HIS A 120 4.66 -5.46 -10.35
CA HIS A 120 4.31 -5.03 -9.00
C HIS A 120 2.94 -4.32 -8.97
N GLU A 121 2.76 -3.32 -9.81
CA GLU A 121 1.51 -2.54 -9.85
C GLU A 121 0.32 -3.38 -10.32
N LEU A 122 0.54 -4.25 -11.31
CA LEU A 122 -0.47 -5.18 -11.78
C LEU A 122 -0.87 -6.17 -10.68
N ALA A 123 0.08 -6.64 -9.85
CA ALA A 123 -0.22 -7.57 -8.76
C ALA A 123 -1.19 -6.96 -7.74
N HIS A 124 -0.98 -5.70 -7.32
CA HIS A 124 -1.91 -5.00 -6.43
C HIS A 124 -3.30 -4.88 -7.06
N LYS A 125 -3.36 -4.49 -8.33
CA LYS A 125 -4.63 -4.38 -9.07
C LYS A 125 -5.35 -5.72 -9.16
N PHE A 126 -4.66 -6.79 -9.56
CA PHE A 126 -5.25 -8.12 -9.67
C PHE A 126 -5.69 -8.68 -8.32
N MET A 127 -4.91 -8.46 -7.26
CA MET A 127 -5.28 -8.88 -5.91
C MET A 127 -6.56 -8.17 -5.44
N ALA A 128 -6.62 -6.83 -5.60
CA ALA A 128 -7.80 -6.06 -5.23
C ALA A 128 -9.05 -6.48 -6.02
N GLN A 129 -8.90 -6.71 -7.34
CA GLN A 129 -9.97 -7.19 -8.20
C GLN A 129 -10.43 -8.61 -7.83
N ARG A 130 -9.50 -9.51 -7.47
CA ARG A 130 -9.82 -10.86 -7.00
C ARG A 130 -10.65 -10.86 -5.73
N LEU A 131 -10.44 -9.86 -4.86
CA LEU A 131 -11.21 -9.65 -3.63
C LEU A 131 -12.54 -8.89 -3.88
N GLY A 132 -12.87 -8.55 -5.13
CA GLY A 132 -14.10 -7.86 -5.49
C GLY A 132 -14.06 -6.33 -5.32
N TYR A 133 -12.89 -5.77 -5.02
CA TYR A 133 -12.70 -4.32 -4.93
C TYR A 133 -12.44 -3.71 -6.31
N TRP A 134 -12.77 -2.43 -6.44
CA TRP A 134 -12.39 -1.65 -7.61
C TRP A 134 -10.98 -1.09 -7.42
N ALA A 135 -10.13 -1.29 -8.43
CA ALA A 135 -8.75 -0.82 -8.45
C ALA A 135 -8.41 -0.25 -9.83
N GLU A 136 -7.87 0.97 -9.83
CA GLU A 136 -7.30 1.65 -10.99
C GLU A 136 -5.94 2.22 -10.59
N PHE A 137 -4.96 2.15 -11.50
CA PHE A 137 -3.71 2.85 -11.30
C PHE A 137 -3.92 4.36 -11.47
N LYS A 138 -3.55 5.12 -10.45
CA LYS A 138 -3.60 6.58 -10.44
C LYS A 138 -2.30 7.13 -9.90
N ILE A 139 -1.73 8.07 -10.64
CA ILE A 139 -0.52 8.73 -10.19
C ILE A 139 -0.86 9.74 -9.07
N SER A 140 -0.20 9.62 -7.92
CA SER A 140 -0.39 10.51 -6.78
C SER A 140 0.58 11.69 -6.87
N GLN A 141 0.06 12.90 -6.65
CA GLN A 141 0.89 14.11 -6.58
C GLN A 141 1.97 14.01 -5.49
N GLN A 142 1.63 13.44 -4.33
CA GLN A 142 2.59 13.23 -3.24
C GLN A 142 3.69 12.25 -3.64
N GLY A 143 3.34 11.18 -4.36
CA GLY A 143 4.31 10.21 -4.89
C GLY A 143 5.26 10.85 -5.91
N ILE A 144 4.74 11.69 -6.80
CA ILE A 144 5.56 12.45 -7.74
C ILE A 144 6.51 13.40 -6.99
N MET A 145 6.03 14.11 -5.98
CA MET A 145 6.88 15.01 -5.19
C MET A 145 8.00 14.25 -4.47
N LEU A 146 7.70 13.11 -3.86
CA LEU A 146 8.70 12.27 -3.18
C LEU A 146 9.74 11.70 -4.16
N THR A 147 9.30 11.27 -5.34
CA THR A 147 10.21 10.75 -6.39
C THR A 147 11.10 11.85 -6.97
N LEU A 148 10.57 13.06 -7.18
CA LEU A 148 11.35 14.23 -7.58
C LEU A 148 12.36 14.65 -6.51
N LEU A 149 11.96 14.63 -5.24
CA LEU A 149 12.87 14.93 -4.11
C LEU A 149 14.01 13.90 -4.03
N SER A 150 13.70 12.62 -4.26
CA SER A 150 14.69 11.55 -4.32
C SER A 150 15.71 11.72 -5.45
N LEU A 151 15.34 12.42 -6.53
CA LEU A 151 16.23 12.74 -7.65
C LEU A 151 17.31 13.76 -7.29
N ILE A 152 17.03 14.65 -6.33
CA ILE A 152 17.91 15.74 -5.88
C ILE A 152 18.70 15.31 -4.62
N SER A 153 18.22 14.28 -3.92
CA SER A 153 18.86 13.70 -2.75
C SER A 153 20.33 13.29 -3.04
N PRO A 154 21.32 13.81 -2.29
CA PRO A 154 22.69 13.34 -2.37
C PRO A 154 22.85 11.91 -1.79
N PHE A 155 21.88 11.47 -0.98
CA PHE A 155 21.77 10.09 -0.52
C PHE A 155 21.02 9.29 -1.59
N LYS A 156 21.77 8.79 -2.57
CA LYS A 156 21.33 7.73 -3.48
C LYS A 156 21.36 6.42 -2.71
N ILE A 157 20.25 6.07 -2.08
CA ILE A 157 20.02 4.76 -1.45
C ILE A 157 19.24 3.90 -2.45
#